data_AF-A0A0C9SUE5-F1
#
_entry.id   AF-A0A0C9SUE5-F1
#
_cell.length_a   1.000
_cell.length_b   1.000
_cell.length_c   1.000
_cell.angle_alpha   90.00
_cell.angle_beta   90.00
_cell.angle_gamma   90.00
#
_symmetry.space_group_name_H-M   'P 1'
#
loop_
_entity.id
_entity.type
_entity.pdbx_description
1 polymer ?
#
loop_
_entity_poly.entity_id
_entity_poly.type
_entity_poly.pdbx_seq_one_letter_code
_entity_poly.pdbx_strand_id
1 'polypeptide(L)'
;LTVVDISGIHITAICPCKCPQQSPFRAQLLQIGLYPATQKSPRTAFTFQLLESFRLMNLECKVTAMSFYKYLRRVTDPILPHATP
;
A
#
# COMPACT_ATOMS: atom_id res chain seq x y z
N LEU A 1 7.56 6.15 -3.96
CA LEU A 1 6.73 5.56 -2.90
C LEU A 1 6.17 4.26 -3.45
N THR A 2 6.28 3.16 -2.71
CA THR A 2 5.61 1.91 -3.07
C THR A 2 4.18 1.97 -2.56
N VAL A 3 3.21 1.99 -3.46
CA VAL A 3 1.78 1.94 -3.14
C VAL A 3 1.31 0.52 -3.38
N VAL A 4 0.82 -0.12 -2.32
CA VAL A 4 0.25 -1.46 -2.40
C VAL A 4 -1.27 -1.30 -2.48
N ASP A 5 -1.85 -1.83 -3.54
CA ASP A 5 -3.28 -1.80 -3.84
C ASP A 5 -3.80 -3.21 -4.19
N ILE A 6 -5.12 -3.40 -4.22
CA ILE A 6 -5.73 -4.66 -4.66
C ILE A 6 -5.31 -5.07 -6.08
N SER A 7 -4.99 -4.10 -6.93
CA SER A 7 -4.49 -4.29 -8.30
C SER A 7 -3.00 -4.65 -8.37
N GLY A 8 -2.29 -4.66 -7.24
CA GLY A 8 -0.87 -5.01 -7.17
C GLY A 8 0.00 -3.98 -6.47
N ILE A 9 1.30 -4.07 -6.71
CA ILE A 9 2.34 -3.25 -6.09
C ILE A 9 2.85 -2.24 -7.11
N HIS A 10 2.68 -0.96 -6.80
CA HIS A 10 2.97 0.14 -7.73
C HIS A 10 4.09 1.01 -7.19
N ILE A 11 5.09 1.32 -8.03
CA ILE A 11 6.10 2.33 -7.70
C ILE A 11 5.64 3.66 -8.29
N THR A 12 5.29 4.61 -7.44
CA THR A 12 4.74 5.91 -7.85
C THR A 12 5.48 7.07 -7.18
N ALA A 13 5.59 8.18 -7.90
CA ALA A 13 6.03 9.45 -7.34
C ALA A 13 4.81 10.19 -6.77
N ILE A 14 4.84 10.47 -5.46
CA ILE A 14 3.85 11.33 -4.82
C ILE A 14 4.55 12.61 -4.39
N CYS A 15 4.11 13.72 -4.97
CA CYS A 15 4.59 15.04 -4.59
C CYS A 15 3.78 15.55 -3.40
N PRO A 16 4.40 15.79 -2.22
CA PRO A 16 3.69 16.44 -1.13
C PRO A 16 3.25 17.85 -1.54
N CYS A 17 2.05 18.23 -1.12
CA CYS A 17 1.58 19.60 -1.19
C CYS A 17 2.51 20.52 -0.38
N LYS A 18 2.84 21.68 -0.96
CA LYS A 18 3.75 22.68 -0.38
C LYS A 18 3.07 24.01 0.01
N CYS A 19 1.74 24.02 0.14
CA CYS A 19 0.98 25.23 0.46
C CYS A 19 1.22 25.72 1.90
N PRO A 20 1.00 27.03 2.18
CA PRO A 20 1.00 27.55 3.56
C PRO A 20 0.05 26.74 4.46
N GLN A 21 0.48 26.46 5.69
CA GLN A 21 -0.28 25.63 6.67
C GLN A 21 -0.58 24.19 6.23
N GLN A 22 0.21 23.62 5.30
CA GLN A 22 0.05 22.21 4.92
C GLN A 22 0.15 21.26 6.12
N SER A 23 -0.62 20.17 6.06
CA SER A 23 -0.45 19.06 6.99
C SER A 23 0.88 18.31 6.73
N PRO A 24 1.44 17.61 7.73
CA PRO A 24 2.61 16.75 7.53
C PRO A 24 2.37 15.71 6.42
N PHE A 25 3.42 15.27 5.73
CA PHE A 25 3.29 14.37 4.57
C PHE A 25 2.44 13.11 4.86
N ARG A 26 2.59 12.50 6.04
CA ARG A 26 1.78 11.34 6.44
C ARG A 26 0.27 11.63 6.45
N ALA A 27 -0.11 12.84 6.87
CA ALA A 27 -1.50 13.27 6.92
C ALA A 27 -2.02 13.59 5.52
N GLN A 28 -1.16 14.14 4.65
CA GLN A 28 -1.47 14.32 3.23
C GLN A 28 -1.73 12.97 2.54
N LEU A 29 -0.93 11.94 2.84
CA LEU A 29 -1.18 10.57 2.34
C LEU A 29 -2.54 10.05 2.78
N LEU A 30 -2.89 10.21 4.07
CA LEU A 30 -4.21 9.80 4.58
C LEU A 30 -5.35 10.56 3.89
N GLN A 31 -5.19 11.86 3.64
CA GLN A 31 -6.17 12.69 2.93
C GLN A 31 -6.45 12.21 1.50
N ILE A 32 -5.46 11.61 0.84
CA ILE A 32 -5.60 11.03 -0.51
C ILE A 32 -5.90 9.52 -0.48
N GLY A 33 -6.30 8.96 0.66
CA GLY A 33 -6.72 7.56 0.76
C GLY A 33 -5.58 6.54 0.90
N LEU A 34 -4.37 6.99 1.24
CA LEU A 34 -3.19 6.15 1.41
C LEU A 34 -2.78 6.06 2.88
N TYR A 35 -2.77 4.85 3.42
CA TYR A 35 -2.30 4.57 4.77
C TYR A 35 -0.79 4.30 4.78
N PRO A 36 0.04 5.15 5.42
CA PRO A 36 1.49 4.96 5.41
C PRO A 36 1.91 3.78 6.28
N ALA A 37 2.87 2.98 5.80
CA ALA A 37 3.44 1.86 6.56
C ALA A 37 4.26 2.31 7.78
N THR A 38 4.83 3.52 7.73
CA THR A 38 5.66 4.09 8.80
C THR A 38 5.32 5.56 9.04
N GLN A 39 5.55 6.06 10.25
CA GLN A 39 5.11 7.40 10.64
C GLN A 39 6.04 8.55 10.19
N LYS A 40 7.37 8.35 10.20
CA LYS A 40 8.36 9.44 10.00
C LYS A 40 8.77 9.63 8.53
N SER A 41 8.88 8.55 7.77
CA SER A 41 9.36 8.57 6.38
C SER A 41 8.77 7.38 5.61
N PRO A 42 7.49 7.45 5.23
CA PRO A 42 6.83 6.35 4.53
C PRO A 42 7.50 6.15 3.18
N ARG A 43 8.11 4.97 3.01
CA ARG A 43 8.52 4.45 1.70
C ARG A 43 7.45 3.58 1.06
N THR A 44 6.54 3.06 1.88
CA THR A 44 5.41 2.22 1.49
C THR A 44 4.12 2.81 2.05
N ALA A 45 3.05 2.74 1.26
CA ALA A 45 1.69 3.05 1.70
C ALA A 45 0.71 2.02 1.12
N PHE A 46 -0.43 1.86 1.78
CA PHE A 46 -1.47 0.90 1.43
C PHE A 46 -2.76 1.65 1.11
N THR A 47 -3.52 1.21 0.12
CA THR A 47 -4.89 1.72 -0.05
C THR A 47 -5.79 1.16 1.05
N PHE A 48 -6.78 1.94 1.48
CA PHE A 48 -7.76 1.45 2.47
C PHE A 48 -8.55 0.23 1.96
N GLN A 49 -8.81 0.18 0.66
CA GLN A 49 -9.47 -0.96 0.02
C GLN A 49 -8.65 -2.25 0.15
N LEU A 50 -7.33 -2.17 -0.03
CA LEU A 50 -6.45 -3.32 0.20
C LEU A 50 -6.46 -3.76 1.66
N LEU A 51 -6.37 -2.80 2.59
CA LEU A 51 -6.38 -3.10 4.03
C LEU A 51 -7.67 -3.82 4.44
N GLU A 52 -8.81 -3.38 3.92
CA GLU A 52 -10.10 -4.03 4.19
C GLU A 52 -10.17 -5.43 3.55
N SER A 53 -9.68 -5.57 2.32
CA SER A 53 -9.60 -6.89 1.66
C SER A 53 -8.75 -7.86 2.47
N PHE A 54 -7.58 -7.42 2.95
CA PHE A 54 -6.72 -8.22 3.80
C PHE A 54 -7.39 -8.56 5.13
N ARG A 55 -8.07 -7.60 5.77
CA ARG A 55 -8.80 -7.81 7.02
C ARG A 55 -9.83 -8.93 6.87
N LEU A 56 -10.63 -8.91 5.79
CA LEU A 56 -11.63 -9.94 5.51
C LEU A 56 -10.99 -11.30 5.20
N MET A 57 -9.96 -11.35 4.35
CA MET A 57 -9.25 -12.62 4.05
C MET A 57 -8.54 -13.22 5.26
N ASN A 58 -8.00 -12.38 6.14
CA ASN A 58 -7.39 -12.82 7.37
C ASN A 58 -8.46 -13.37 8.34
N LEU A 59 -9.60 -12.70 8.45
CA LEU A 59 -10.70 -13.11 9.33
C LEU A 59 -11.37 -14.41 8.85
N GLU A 60 -11.81 -14.46 7.60
CA GLU A 60 -12.62 -15.55 7.07
C GLU A 60 -11.77 -16.76 6.67
N CYS A 61 -10.63 -16.50 6.03
CA CYS A 61 -9.82 -17.55 5.39
C CYS A 61 -8.49 -17.80 6.11
N LYS A 62 -8.22 -17.11 7.23
CA LYS A 62 -6.96 -17.22 7.99
C LYS A 62 -5.73 -16.93 7.13
N VAL A 63 -5.89 -16.13 6.08
CA VAL A 63 -4.78 -15.77 5.19
C VAL A 63 -3.77 -14.93 5.96
N THR A 64 -2.53 -15.38 5.99
CA THR A 64 -1.44 -14.63 6.64
C THR A 64 -1.04 -13.43 5.78
N ALA A 65 -0.48 -12.39 6.40
CA ALA A 65 0.04 -11.23 5.67
C ALA A 65 1.05 -11.64 4.58
N MET A 66 1.89 -12.64 4.84
CA MET A 66 2.86 -13.15 3.87
C MET A 66 2.22 -13.86 2.68
N SER A 67 1.18 -14.68 2.92
CA SER A 67 0.44 -15.32 1.83
C SER A 67 -0.31 -14.29 0.98
N PHE A 68 -0.91 -13.28 1.61
CA PHE A 68 -1.57 -12.19 0.91
C PHE A 68 -0.59 -11.35 0.09
N TYR A 69 0.58 -11.04 0.64
CA TYR A 69 1.64 -10.38 -0.10
C TYR A 69 2.10 -11.22 -1.30
N LYS A 70 2.33 -12.53 -1.16
CA LYS A 70 2.66 -13.42 -2.30
C LYS A 70 1.56 -13.41 -3.38
N TYR A 71 0.29 -13.34 -2.98
CA TYR A 71 -0.82 -13.16 -3.91
C TYR A 71 -0.68 -11.83 -4.68
N LEU A 72 -0.47 -10.71 -3.99
CA LEU A 72 -0.30 -9.39 -4.62
C LEU A 72 0.89 -9.35 -5.58
N ARG A 73 2.00 -10.03 -5.26
CA ARG A 73 3.14 -10.18 -6.17
C ARG A 73 2.75 -10.85 -7.49
N ARG A 74 1.92 -11.90 -7.44
CA ARG A 74 1.40 -12.57 -8.64
C ARG A 74 0.38 -11.74 -9.40
N VAL A 75 -0.42 -10.92 -8.71
CA VAL A 75 -1.31 -9.94 -9.36
C VAL A 75 -0.47 -8.89 -10.10
N THR A 76 0.65 -8.47 -9.52
CA THR A 76 1.54 -7.45 -10.10
C THR A 76 2.30 -7.99 -11.32
N ASP A 77 2.93 -9.15 -11.18
CA ASP A 77 3.62 -9.84 -12.26
C ASP A 77 3.37 -11.36 -12.14
N PRO A 78 2.53 -11.94 -13.02
CA PRO A 78 2.21 -13.36 -12.95
C PRO A 78 3.37 -14.25 -13.46
N ILE A 79 4.30 -13.69 -14.25
CA ILE A 79 5.41 -14.43 -14.87
C ILE A 79 6.61 -14.47 -13.92
N LEU A 80 7.00 -13.31 -13.37
CA LEU A 80 8.15 -13.17 -12.46
C LEU A 80 7.74 -12.51 -11.13
N PRO A 81 6.85 -13.14 -10.34
CA PRO A 81 6.36 -12.56 -9.09
C PRO A 81 7.49 -12.29 -8.09
N HIS A 82 8.62 -13.00 -8.17
CA HIS A 82 9.76 -12.80 -7.28
C HIS A 82 10.61 -11.57 -7.61
N ALA A 83 10.43 -10.96 -8.79
CA ALA A 83 11.08 -9.73 -9.19
C ALA A 83 10.32 -8.47 -8.73
N THR A 84 9.06 -8.63 -8.29
CA THR A 84 8.28 -7.52 -7.77
C THR A 84 8.88 -7.04 -6.44
N PRO A 85 8.91 -5.72 -6.19
CA PRO A 85 9.52 -5.11 -5.01
C PRO A 85 8.90 -5.55 -3.67
#